data_AF-A0A8H5BVZ8-F1
#
_entry.id   AF-A0A8H5BVZ8-F1
#
_cell.length_a   1.000
_cell.length_b   1.000
_cell.length_c   1.000
_cell.angle_alpha   90.00
_cell.angle_beta   90.00
_cell.angle_gamma   90.00
#
_symmetry.space_group_name_H-M   'P 1'
#
loop_
_entity.id
_entity.type
_entity.pdbx_description
1 polymer ?
#
loop_
_entity_poly.entity_id
_entity_poly.type
_entity_poly.pdbx_seq_one_letter_code
_entity_poly.pdbx_strand_id
1 'polypeptide(L)'
;MPSLTIVISLLVGWNGTDNVSDAYSLNDDVIEQKQKLADLRRGHGAKARVATYIALRENLLAQIRREAKHLIGLHEGYLDNLKAERGDKFVLRYKEVEKRLKELGHCVVDFPPKLKMHNLVRQKTKLTEQAWNKIRDAVEPQIQVIQSQRELTERVALGLSRRQMVDELYAQYKFNRVPPTQWKFMPQIHNVCNLPEFAVLVKAGRDRTITPADFVPCFDRLAASLVSAYEATRTRLRTRVLAANDSLFDSDLTQTQPFKDLELATTVFRCIGCELLVFGWGDIRSHCCNGSEQELGLRVQCFDETGEPLTTSLPGMLNFRIHALGMDPKTTTTAELGANPDLRLKNAGARRHHRDAMRVISACWRVTWPRDGREYISTGTFQMWEMWKIPTRHIRGL
;
A
#
# COMPACT_ATOMS: atom_id res chain seq x y z
N MET A 1 -41.08 62.31 20.25
CA MET A 1 -41.66 61.56 19.12
C MET A 1 -40.51 61.01 18.28
N PRO A 2 -40.30 59.68 18.21
CA PRO A 2 -39.29 59.12 17.33
C PRO A 2 -39.72 59.34 15.88
N SER A 3 -38.79 59.77 15.02
CA SER A 3 -39.08 60.15 13.64
C SER A 3 -39.47 58.94 12.78
N LEU A 4 -40.59 59.08 12.07
CA LEU A 4 -41.15 58.14 11.08
C LEU A 4 -40.15 57.62 10.02
N THR A 5 -39.01 58.31 9.86
CA THR A 5 -37.93 57.97 8.92
C THR A 5 -37.31 56.59 9.16
N ILE A 6 -37.31 56.09 10.40
CA ILE A 6 -36.69 54.80 10.75
C ILE A 6 -37.56 53.60 10.32
N VAL A 7 -38.88 53.77 10.23
CA VAL A 7 -39.81 52.67 9.92
C VAL A 7 -39.82 52.33 8.42
N ILE A 8 -39.48 53.29 7.55
CA ILE A 8 -39.45 53.07 6.09
C ILE A 8 -38.18 52.30 5.66
N SER A 9 -37.03 52.55 6.31
CA SER A 9 -35.78 51.85 6.00
C SER A 9 -35.76 50.37 6.40
N LEU A 10 -36.65 49.93 7.30
CA LEU A 10 -36.75 48.52 7.73
C LEU A 10 -37.64 47.65 6.83
N LEU A 11 -38.43 48.25 5.93
CA LEU A 11 -39.28 47.53 4.96
C LEU A 11 -38.57 47.26 3.63
N VAL A 12 -37.57 48.07 3.27
CA VAL A 12 -36.73 47.84 2.10
C VAL A 12 -35.50 47.05 2.55
N GLY A 13 -35.70 45.76 2.79
CA GLY A 13 -34.58 44.83 2.95
C GLY A 13 -33.75 44.85 1.66
N TRP A 14 -32.66 45.61 1.68
CA TRP A 14 -31.77 45.82 0.54
C TRP A 14 -30.90 44.56 0.33
N ASN A 15 -31.52 43.50 -0.17
CA ASN A 15 -30.81 42.35 -0.73
C ASN A 15 -30.69 42.61 -2.23
N GLY A 16 -29.50 43.02 -2.65
CA GLY A 16 -29.15 43.37 -4.04
C GLY A 16 -29.39 42.22 -5.02
N THR A 17 -30.62 42.15 -5.53
CA THR A 17 -30.97 41.38 -6.72
C THR A 17 -31.53 42.39 -7.73
N ASP A 18 -30.89 42.45 -8.90
CA ASP A 18 -30.94 43.54 -9.89
C ASP A 18 -32.26 43.67 -10.67
N ASN A 19 -33.42 43.39 -10.06
CA ASN A 19 -34.71 43.66 -10.71
C ASN A 19 -35.15 45.10 -10.46
N VAL A 20 -34.64 45.99 -11.31
CA VAL A 20 -34.90 47.44 -11.31
C VAL A 20 -36.40 47.78 -11.50
N SER A 21 -37.24 46.86 -12.00
CA SER A 21 -38.69 47.11 -12.18
C SER A 21 -39.48 47.19 -10.88
N ASP A 22 -39.09 46.45 -9.84
CA ASP A 22 -39.85 46.38 -8.58
C ASP A 22 -39.57 47.60 -7.67
N ALA A 23 -38.50 48.35 -7.95
CA ALA A 23 -38.15 49.57 -7.21
C ALA A 23 -39.08 50.75 -7.54
N TYR A 24 -39.75 50.75 -8.69
CA TYR A 24 -40.63 51.86 -9.10
C TYR A 24 -41.99 51.82 -8.38
N SER A 25 -42.57 50.65 -8.13
CA SER A 25 -43.91 50.54 -7.50
C SER A 25 -43.92 50.97 -6.03
N LEU A 26 -42.86 50.66 -5.28
CA LEU A 26 -42.71 51.07 -3.87
C LEU A 26 -42.58 52.59 -3.72
N ASN A 27 -42.00 53.26 -4.71
CA ASN A 27 -41.81 54.70 -4.67
C ASN A 27 -43.14 55.43 -4.88
N ASP A 28 -43.98 54.94 -5.80
CA ASP A 28 -45.32 55.47 -6.06
C ASP A 28 -46.23 55.30 -4.84
N ASP A 29 -46.23 54.14 -4.20
CA ASP A 29 -47.00 53.89 -2.97
C ASP A 29 -46.58 54.85 -1.84
N VAL A 30 -45.26 55.06 -1.66
CA VAL A 30 -44.72 55.97 -0.64
C VAL A 30 -45.12 57.42 -0.94
N ILE A 31 -45.09 57.83 -2.22
CA ILE A 31 -45.55 59.16 -2.64
C ILE A 31 -47.04 59.32 -2.36
N GLU A 32 -47.86 58.33 -2.70
CA GLU A 32 -49.30 58.34 -2.43
C GLU A 32 -49.58 58.43 -0.92
N GLN A 33 -48.85 57.66 -0.08
CA GLN A 33 -49.00 57.70 1.37
C GLN A 33 -48.67 59.08 1.94
N LYS A 34 -47.60 59.71 1.43
CA LYS A 34 -47.20 61.06 1.85
C LYS A 34 -48.26 62.10 1.50
N GLN A 35 -48.80 62.04 0.28
CA GLN A 35 -49.88 62.94 -0.15
C GLN A 35 -51.13 62.75 0.73
N LYS A 36 -51.54 61.50 0.97
CA LYS A 36 -52.70 61.20 1.82
C LYS A 36 -52.55 61.72 3.25
N LEU A 37 -51.36 61.58 3.83
CA LEU A 37 -51.06 62.12 5.17
C LEU A 37 -51.07 63.65 5.19
N ALA A 38 -50.57 64.31 4.14
CA ALA A 38 -50.62 65.77 4.01
C ALA A 38 -52.07 66.27 3.97
N ASP A 39 -52.95 65.57 3.25
CA ASP A 39 -54.38 65.89 3.18
C ASP A 39 -55.09 65.73 4.52
N LEU A 40 -54.86 64.61 5.22
CA LEU A 40 -55.50 64.32 6.50
C LEU A 40 -55.14 65.34 7.60
N ARG A 41 -53.97 66.00 7.48
CA ARG A 41 -53.48 67.03 8.40
C ARG A 41 -54.20 68.38 8.28
N ARG A 42 -54.98 68.62 7.22
CA ARG A 42 -55.72 69.88 7.03
C ARG A 42 -57.04 69.89 7.79
N GLY A 43 -57.37 70.99 8.49
CA GLY A 43 -58.68 71.22 9.15
C GLY A 43 -58.83 70.68 10.58
N HIS A 44 -59.98 70.98 11.22
CA HIS A 44 -60.28 70.53 12.59
C HIS A 44 -60.36 68.99 12.66
N GLY A 45 -59.88 68.42 13.77
CA GLY A 45 -59.85 66.96 13.99
C GLY A 45 -58.71 66.21 13.27
N ALA A 46 -57.79 66.92 12.60
CA ALA A 46 -56.67 66.34 11.87
C ALA A 46 -55.86 65.29 12.66
N LYS A 47 -55.57 65.56 13.95
CA LYS A 47 -54.82 64.64 14.82
C LYS A 47 -55.51 63.27 14.96
N ALA A 48 -56.83 63.25 15.15
CA ALA A 48 -57.59 62.02 15.29
C ALA A 48 -57.63 61.24 13.97
N ARG A 49 -57.89 61.91 12.84
CA ARG A 49 -57.93 61.25 11.52
C ARG A 49 -56.59 60.65 11.12
N VAL A 50 -55.49 61.35 11.36
CA VAL A 50 -54.13 60.83 11.11
C VAL A 50 -53.86 59.61 11.98
N ALA A 51 -54.22 59.64 13.27
CA ALA A 51 -54.06 58.50 14.16
C ALA A 51 -54.88 57.28 13.69
N THR A 52 -56.13 57.47 13.29
CA THR A 52 -56.98 56.40 12.73
C THR A 52 -56.36 55.81 11.46
N TYR A 53 -55.85 56.66 10.57
CA TYR A 53 -55.22 56.21 9.33
C TYR A 53 -53.93 55.43 9.57
N ILE A 54 -53.08 55.90 10.49
CA ILE A 54 -51.85 55.18 10.90
C ILE A 54 -52.23 53.81 11.46
N ALA A 55 -53.18 53.75 12.39
CA ALA A 55 -53.65 52.48 12.96
C ALA A 55 -54.20 51.52 11.89
N LEU A 56 -54.97 52.05 10.92
CA LEU A 56 -55.46 51.26 9.79
C LEU A 56 -54.31 50.69 8.93
N ARG A 57 -53.30 51.51 8.62
CA ARG A 57 -52.13 51.07 7.83
C ARG A 57 -51.25 50.09 8.59
N GLU A 58 -51.04 50.29 9.88
CA GLU A 58 -50.32 49.35 10.74
C GLU A 58 -51.02 47.98 10.75
N ASN A 59 -52.35 47.96 10.85
CA ASN A 59 -53.13 46.72 10.78
C ASN A 59 -53.00 46.03 9.41
N LEU A 60 -53.07 46.78 8.31
CA LEU A 60 -52.88 46.22 6.96
C LEU A 60 -51.48 45.65 6.78
N LEU A 61 -50.43 46.38 7.17
CA LEU A 61 -49.05 45.89 7.08
C LEU A 61 -48.82 44.66 7.95
N ALA A 62 -49.43 44.60 9.14
CA ALA A 62 -49.40 43.42 9.97
C ALA A 62 -50.09 42.22 9.30
N GLN A 63 -51.21 42.44 8.60
CA GLN A 63 -51.87 41.40 7.81
C GLN A 63 -50.99 40.92 6.64
N ILE A 64 -50.46 41.84 5.83
CA ILE A 64 -49.56 41.52 4.71
C ILE A 64 -48.35 40.71 5.20
N ARG A 65 -47.74 41.11 6.33
CA ARG A 65 -46.60 40.36 6.91
C ARG A 65 -47.00 38.95 7.35
N ARG A 66 -48.18 38.78 7.94
CA ARG A 66 -48.68 37.43 8.32
C ARG A 66 -48.90 36.57 7.09
N GLU A 67 -49.53 37.10 6.05
CA GLU A 67 -49.78 36.40 4.79
C GLU A 67 -48.47 36.07 4.06
N ALA A 68 -47.55 37.02 3.95
CA ALA A 68 -46.23 36.80 3.35
C ALA A 68 -45.45 35.70 4.10
N LYS A 69 -45.44 35.73 5.44
CA LYS A 69 -44.82 34.67 6.25
C LYS A 69 -45.47 33.31 6.01
N HIS A 70 -46.79 33.26 5.88
CA HIS A 70 -47.51 32.03 5.56
C HIS A 70 -47.12 31.50 4.17
N LEU A 71 -47.09 32.35 3.14
CA LEU A 71 -46.71 31.98 1.78
C LEU A 71 -45.24 31.52 1.69
N ILE A 72 -44.32 32.18 2.40
CA ILE A 72 -42.93 31.74 2.51
C ILE A 72 -42.86 30.32 3.11
N GLY A 73 -43.57 30.08 4.21
CA GLY A 73 -43.61 28.75 4.84
C GLY A 73 -44.22 27.67 3.92
N LEU A 74 -45.26 28.00 3.15
CA LEU A 74 -45.81 27.08 2.14
C LEU A 74 -44.80 26.79 1.02
N HIS A 75 -44.06 27.80 0.56
CA HIS A 75 -43.04 27.63 -0.47
C HIS A 75 -41.88 26.76 0.01
N GLU A 76 -41.37 27.01 1.21
CA GLU A 76 -40.32 26.20 1.84
C GLU A 76 -40.77 24.74 2.00
N GLY A 77 -41.98 24.52 2.55
CA GLY A 77 -42.55 23.18 2.68
C GLY A 77 -42.72 22.46 1.33
N TYR A 78 -43.16 23.18 0.29
CA TYR A 78 -43.24 22.64 -1.07
C TYR A 78 -41.87 22.22 -1.61
N LEU A 79 -40.83 23.04 -1.42
CA LEU A 79 -39.47 22.71 -1.84
C LEU A 79 -38.92 21.48 -1.12
N ASP A 80 -39.19 21.33 0.17
CA ASP A 80 -38.75 20.18 0.95
C ASP A 80 -39.50 18.90 0.57
N ASN A 81 -40.81 18.99 0.34
CA ASN A 81 -41.58 17.87 -0.22
C ASN A 81 -41.03 17.44 -1.59
N LEU A 82 -40.72 18.40 -2.47
CA LEU A 82 -40.09 18.08 -3.75
C LEU A 82 -38.70 17.44 -3.62
N LYS A 83 -37.92 17.76 -2.57
CA LYS A 83 -36.63 17.10 -2.31
C LYS A 83 -36.85 15.68 -1.78
N ALA A 84 -37.80 15.48 -0.87
CA ALA A 84 -38.17 14.18 -0.34
C ALA A 84 -38.66 13.24 -1.46
N GLU A 85 -39.63 13.68 -2.26
CA GLU A 85 -40.14 12.90 -3.40
C GLU A 85 -39.05 12.59 -4.44
N ARG A 86 -38.13 13.53 -4.67
CA ARG A 86 -36.97 13.28 -5.54
C ARG A 86 -36.04 12.23 -4.95
N GLY A 87 -35.73 12.32 -3.66
CA GLY A 87 -34.92 11.35 -2.92
C GLY A 87 -35.50 9.95 -3.00
N ASP A 88 -36.80 9.82 -2.75
CA ASP A 88 -37.52 8.55 -2.73
C ASP A 88 -37.45 7.83 -4.07
N LYS A 89 -37.62 8.56 -5.19
CA LYS A 89 -37.52 7.98 -6.54
C LYS A 89 -36.14 7.39 -6.82
N PHE A 90 -35.06 8.06 -6.40
CA PHE A 90 -33.69 7.54 -6.56
C PHE A 90 -33.44 6.32 -5.67
N VAL A 91 -33.92 6.34 -4.43
CA VAL A 91 -33.78 5.23 -3.49
C VAL A 91 -34.53 4.00 -4.00
N LEU A 92 -35.76 4.16 -4.48
CA LEU A 92 -36.56 3.07 -5.06
C LEU A 92 -35.87 2.47 -6.30
N ARG A 93 -35.38 3.31 -7.21
CA ARG A 93 -34.65 2.83 -8.40
C ARG A 93 -33.37 2.08 -8.03
N TYR A 94 -32.59 2.60 -7.08
CA TYR A 94 -31.39 1.92 -6.59
C TYR A 94 -31.73 0.56 -5.97
N LYS A 95 -32.76 0.48 -5.12
CA LYS A 95 -33.22 -0.78 -4.53
C LYS A 95 -33.65 -1.80 -5.60
N GLU A 96 -34.31 -1.35 -6.65
CA GLU A 96 -34.69 -2.23 -7.78
C GLU A 96 -33.45 -2.73 -8.56
N VAL A 97 -32.45 -1.87 -8.80
CA VAL A 97 -31.18 -2.28 -9.42
C VAL A 97 -30.45 -3.29 -8.55
N GLU A 98 -30.34 -3.04 -7.24
CA GLU A 98 -29.74 -3.96 -6.27
C GLU A 98 -30.49 -5.30 -6.23
N LYS A 99 -31.83 -5.27 -6.24
CA LYS A 99 -32.67 -6.48 -6.28
C LYS A 99 -32.38 -7.31 -7.52
N ARG A 100 -32.34 -6.70 -8.71
CA ARG A 100 -32.06 -7.41 -9.96
C ARG A 100 -30.63 -7.96 -10.04
N LEU A 101 -29.63 -7.24 -9.51
CA LEU A 101 -28.25 -7.76 -9.42
C LEU A 101 -28.18 -9.00 -8.50
N LYS A 102 -28.92 -8.99 -7.38
CA LYS A 102 -29.04 -10.17 -6.51
C LYS A 102 -29.73 -11.34 -7.20
N GLU A 103 -30.78 -11.08 -7.96
CA GLU A 103 -31.49 -12.11 -8.75
C GLU A 103 -30.59 -12.75 -9.83
N LEU A 104 -29.58 -12.04 -10.33
CA LEU A 104 -28.53 -12.58 -11.20
C LEU A 104 -27.46 -13.41 -10.46
N GLY A 105 -27.51 -13.45 -9.12
CA GLY A 105 -26.58 -14.23 -8.28
C GLY A 105 -25.38 -13.43 -7.75
N HIS A 106 -25.32 -12.11 -7.97
CA HIS A 106 -24.24 -11.30 -7.42
C HIS A 106 -24.39 -11.06 -5.92
N CYS A 107 -23.27 -11.11 -5.20
CA CYS A 107 -23.23 -10.77 -3.78
C CYS A 107 -23.12 -9.26 -3.59
N VAL A 108 -23.79 -8.71 -2.59
CA VAL A 108 -23.80 -7.25 -2.30
C VAL A 108 -22.39 -6.73 -2.00
N VAL A 109 -21.53 -7.56 -1.39
CA VAL A 109 -20.15 -7.15 -1.08
C VAL A 109 -19.30 -6.94 -2.33
N ASP A 110 -19.72 -7.48 -3.48
CA ASP A 110 -19.05 -7.31 -4.77
C ASP A 110 -19.57 -6.09 -5.54
N PHE A 111 -20.56 -5.36 -5.00
CA PHE A 111 -21.10 -4.18 -5.66
C PHE A 111 -20.10 -3.03 -5.63
N PRO A 112 -19.95 -2.27 -6.73
CA PRO A 112 -19.09 -1.11 -6.75
C PRO A 112 -19.45 -0.12 -5.64
N PRO A 113 -18.49 0.40 -4.86
CA PRO A 113 -18.78 1.33 -3.75
C PRO A 113 -19.56 2.57 -4.16
N LYS A 114 -19.45 2.96 -5.44
CA LYS A 114 -20.12 4.13 -6.03
C LYS A 114 -21.38 3.76 -6.83
N LEU A 115 -21.89 2.52 -6.76
CA LEU A 115 -23.07 2.08 -7.53
C LEU A 115 -24.28 2.99 -7.31
N LYS A 116 -24.56 3.38 -6.06
CA LYS A 116 -25.66 4.31 -5.71
C LYS A 116 -25.52 5.69 -6.36
N MET A 117 -24.29 6.11 -6.68
CA MET A 117 -23.97 7.40 -7.30
C MET A 117 -23.78 7.31 -8.82
N HIS A 118 -23.84 6.10 -9.39
CA HIS A 118 -23.67 5.90 -10.82
C HIS A 118 -24.77 6.65 -11.59
N ASN A 119 -24.38 7.39 -12.63
CA ASN A 119 -25.28 8.25 -13.41
C ASN A 119 -26.48 7.51 -14.03
N LEU A 120 -26.29 6.25 -14.46
CA LEU A 120 -27.37 5.40 -14.99
C LEU A 120 -28.34 4.90 -13.91
N VAL A 121 -27.86 4.77 -12.67
CA VAL A 121 -28.65 4.30 -11.52
C VAL A 121 -29.39 5.47 -10.87
N ARG A 122 -28.72 6.62 -10.72
CA ARG A 122 -29.26 7.85 -10.13
C ARG A 122 -30.12 8.64 -11.14
N GLN A 123 -31.19 8.00 -11.63
CA GLN A 123 -32.19 8.62 -12.50
C GLN A 123 -33.56 8.67 -11.83
N LYS A 124 -34.34 9.72 -12.12
CA LYS A 124 -35.69 9.91 -11.54
C LYS A 124 -36.74 9.00 -12.20
N THR A 125 -36.45 8.47 -13.37
CA THR A 125 -37.36 7.64 -14.16
C THR A 125 -37.47 6.24 -13.55
N LYS A 126 -38.61 5.58 -13.76
CA LYS A 126 -38.77 4.17 -13.38
C LYS A 126 -37.75 3.31 -14.15
N LEU A 127 -37.25 2.25 -13.52
CA LEU A 127 -36.34 1.32 -14.18
C LEU A 127 -37.10 0.56 -15.29
N THR A 128 -36.70 0.77 -16.54
CA THR A 128 -37.20 0.04 -17.71
C THR A 128 -36.21 -1.05 -18.09
N GLU A 129 -36.63 -2.08 -18.84
CA GLU A 129 -35.72 -3.15 -19.28
C GLU A 129 -34.54 -2.63 -20.10
N GLN A 130 -34.77 -1.67 -21.00
CA GLN A 130 -33.68 -1.07 -21.77
C GLN A 130 -32.69 -0.31 -20.88
N ALA A 131 -33.17 0.41 -19.87
CA ALA A 131 -32.30 1.11 -18.93
C ALA A 131 -31.56 0.14 -18.00
N TRP A 132 -32.22 -0.96 -17.61
CA TRP A 132 -31.62 -2.04 -16.85
C TRP A 132 -30.46 -2.68 -17.62
N ASN A 133 -30.64 -3.04 -18.89
CA ASN A 133 -29.58 -3.62 -19.71
C ASN A 133 -28.35 -2.69 -19.79
N LYS A 134 -28.56 -1.38 -19.99
CA LYS A 134 -27.46 -0.40 -19.98
C LYS A 134 -26.74 -0.30 -18.63
N ILE A 135 -27.48 -0.37 -17.51
CA ILE A 135 -26.89 -0.38 -16.18
C ILE A 135 -26.07 -1.65 -15.99
N ARG A 136 -26.63 -2.81 -16.36
CA ARG A 136 -25.96 -4.11 -16.27
C ARG A 136 -24.65 -4.10 -17.06
N ASP A 137 -24.68 -3.71 -18.34
CA ASP A 137 -23.50 -3.67 -19.20
C ASP A 137 -22.36 -2.80 -18.60
N ALA A 138 -22.70 -1.72 -17.90
CA ALA A 138 -21.73 -0.83 -17.27
C ALA A 138 -21.22 -1.31 -15.90
N VAL A 139 -22.06 -2.02 -15.13
CA VAL A 139 -21.79 -2.39 -13.74
C VAL A 139 -21.20 -3.79 -13.62
N GLU A 140 -21.63 -4.72 -14.47
CA GLU A 140 -21.23 -6.14 -14.43
C GLU A 140 -19.71 -6.35 -14.50
N PRO A 141 -18.96 -5.69 -15.41
CA PRO A 141 -17.51 -5.87 -15.45
C PRO A 141 -16.82 -5.37 -14.17
N GLN A 142 -17.38 -4.34 -13.52
CA GLN A 142 -16.84 -3.83 -12.25
C GLN A 142 -17.09 -4.81 -11.10
N ILE A 143 -18.28 -5.44 -11.06
CA ILE A 143 -18.58 -6.51 -10.10
C ILE A 143 -17.59 -7.66 -10.26
N GLN A 144 -17.31 -8.11 -11.50
CA GLN A 144 -16.37 -9.19 -11.76
C GLN A 144 -14.94 -8.89 -11.28
N VAL A 145 -14.47 -7.65 -11.46
CA VAL A 145 -13.16 -7.21 -10.95
C VAL A 145 -13.14 -7.23 -9.42
N ILE A 146 -14.15 -6.68 -8.76
CA ILE A 146 -14.24 -6.65 -7.30
C ILE A 146 -14.34 -8.07 -6.74
N GLN A 147 -15.15 -8.93 -7.35
CA GLN A 147 -15.28 -10.33 -6.99
C GLN A 147 -13.93 -11.07 -7.10
N SER A 148 -13.22 -10.90 -8.22
CA SER A 148 -11.91 -11.52 -8.42
C SER A 148 -10.89 -11.06 -7.38
N GLN A 149 -10.93 -9.76 -7.03
CA GLN A 149 -10.06 -9.19 -6.01
C GLN A 149 -10.41 -9.73 -4.62
N ARG A 150 -11.70 -9.82 -4.28
CA ARG A 150 -12.18 -10.43 -3.03
C ARG A 150 -11.73 -11.88 -2.93
N GLU A 151 -11.95 -12.69 -3.96
CA GLU A 151 -11.56 -14.10 -4.00
C GLU A 151 -10.05 -14.29 -3.84
N LEU A 152 -9.24 -13.40 -4.44
CA LEU A 152 -7.79 -13.39 -4.24
C LEU A 152 -7.44 -13.06 -2.77
N THR A 153 -8.03 -12.02 -2.19
CA THR A 153 -7.80 -11.63 -0.80
C THR A 153 -8.19 -12.75 0.17
N GLU A 154 -9.36 -13.36 -0.03
CA GLU A 154 -9.83 -14.51 0.75
C GLU A 154 -8.87 -15.70 0.64
N ARG A 155 -8.41 -16.03 -0.58
CA ARG A 155 -7.44 -17.11 -0.81
C ARG A 155 -6.11 -16.85 -0.10
N VAL A 156 -5.61 -15.62 -0.15
CA VAL A 156 -4.38 -15.23 0.55
C VAL A 156 -4.57 -15.32 2.06
N ALA A 157 -5.68 -14.81 2.60
CA ALA A 157 -5.98 -14.87 4.03
C ALA A 157 -6.10 -16.32 4.54
N LEU A 158 -6.78 -17.20 3.78
CA LEU A 158 -6.86 -18.64 4.09
C LEU A 158 -5.48 -19.30 4.05
N GLY A 159 -4.67 -18.98 3.04
CA GLY A 159 -3.30 -19.47 2.93
C GLY A 159 -2.44 -19.06 4.12
N LEU A 160 -2.52 -17.79 4.56
CA LEU A 160 -1.80 -17.28 5.73
C LEU A 160 -2.25 -17.96 7.02
N SER A 161 -3.56 -18.09 7.24
CA SER A 161 -4.11 -18.78 8.41
C SER A 161 -3.63 -20.23 8.49
N ARG A 162 -3.62 -20.95 7.36
CA ARG A 162 -3.11 -22.33 7.31
C ARG A 162 -1.59 -22.40 7.51
N ARG A 163 -0.81 -21.46 6.98
CA ARG A 163 0.65 -21.37 7.24
C ARG A 163 0.92 -21.18 8.73
N GLN A 164 0.12 -20.37 9.42
CA GLN A 164 0.23 -20.20 10.87
C GLN A 164 0.00 -21.53 11.61
N MET A 165 -0.99 -22.33 11.21
CA MET A 165 -1.19 -23.66 11.79
C MET A 165 0.04 -24.57 11.59
N VAL A 166 0.64 -24.55 10.40
CA VAL A 166 1.87 -25.31 10.13
C VAL A 166 3.02 -24.80 11.00
N ASP A 167 3.14 -23.48 11.21
CA ASP A 167 4.20 -22.90 12.04
C ASP A 167 4.12 -23.38 13.49
N GLU A 168 2.92 -23.34 14.07
CA GLU A 168 2.67 -23.81 15.44
C GLU A 168 2.99 -25.30 15.60
N LEU A 169 2.51 -26.14 14.67
CA LEU A 169 2.81 -27.58 14.67
C LEU A 169 4.29 -27.86 14.42
N TYR A 170 4.95 -27.07 13.57
CA TYR A 170 6.36 -27.22 13.28
C TYR A 170 7.25 -26.80 14.46
N ALA A 171 6.85 -25.78 15.21
CA ALA A 171 7.51 -25.42 16.47
C ALA A 171 7.43 -26.59 17.47
N GLN A 172 6.26 -27.21 17.62
CA GLN A 172 6.07 -28.40 18.46
C GLN A 172 6.89 -29.59 17.96
N TYR A 173 6.93 -29.82 16.64
CA TYR A 173 7.76 -30.86 16.03
C TYR A 173 9.25 -30.68 16.37
N LYS A 174 9.79 -29.45 16.20
CA LYS A 174 11.18 -29.13 16.55
C LYS A 174 11.45 -29.38 18.03
N PHE A 175 10.54 -28.95 18.90
CA PHE A 175 10.68 -29.12 20.35
C PHE A 175 10.69 -30.60 20.76
N ASN A 176 9.78 -31.40 20.21
CA ASN A 176 9.58 -32.79 20.63
C ASN A 176 10.50 -33.80 19.95
N ARG A 177 10.92 -33.56 18.70
CA ARG A 177 11.58 -34.57 17.85
C ARG A 177 12.99 -34.20 17.39
N VAL A 178 13.43 -32.95 17.57
CA VAL A 178 14.72 -32.49 17.05
C VAL A 178 15.60 -31.96 18.19
N PRO A 179 16.84 -32.46 18.35
CA PRO A 179 17.76 -31.90 19.33
C PRO A 179 18.00 -30.39 19.11
N PRO A 180 18.05 -29.56 20.16
CA PRO A 180 18.25 -28.11 20.03
C PRO A 180 19.49 -27.71 19.21
N THR A 181 20.56 -28.49 19.28
CA THR A 181 21.80 -28.28 18.51
C THR A 181 21.59 -28.38 16.99
N GLN A 182 20.51 -29.03 16.55
CA GLN A 182 20.17 -29.21 15.14
C GLN A 182 19.13 -28.20 14.65
N TRP A 183 18.50 -27.40 15.52
CA TRP A 183 17.44 -26.45 15.13
C TRP A 183 17.91 -25.44 14.07
N LYS A 184 19.17 -25.01 14.13
CA LYS A 184 19.75 -24.07 13.14
C LYS A 184 19.85 -24.66 11.72
N PHE A 185 19.76 -25.98 11.58
CA PHE A 185 19.79 -26.67 10.29
C PHE A 185 18.39 -27.07 9.81
N MET A 186 17.37 -26.83 10.63
CA MET A 186 15.99 -27.07 10.24
C MET A 186 15.54 -25.99 9.27
N PRO A 187 14.78 -26.35 8.22
CA PRO A 187 14.29 -25.39 7.25
C PRO A 187 13.36 -24.38 7.91
N GLN A 188 13.28 -23.17 7.34
CA GLN A 188 12.26 -22.22 7.74
C GLN A 188 10.85 -22.68 7.37
N ILE A 189 9.85 -22.12 8.04
CA ILE A 189 8.45 -22.50 7.88
C ILE A 189 7.95 -22.34 6.44
N HIS A 190 8.40 -21.32 5.71
CA HIS A 190 8.00 -21.11 4.32
C HIS A 190 8.45 -22.28 3.42
N ASN A 191 9.64 -22.84 3.67
CA ASN A 191 10.14 -24.01 2.94
C ASN A 191 9.33 -25.25 3.27
N VAL A 192 8.96 -25.44 4.54
CA VAL A 192 8.09 -26.56 4.96
C VAL A 192 6.71 -26.45 4.30
N CYS A 193 6.11 -25.26 4.28
CA CYS A 193 4.80 -25.03 3.64
C CYS A 193 4.81 -25.26 2.11
N ASN A 194 5.99 -25.19 1.48
CA ASN A 194 6.17 -25.43 0.05
C ASN A 194 6.45 -26.89 -0.30
N LEU A 195 6.68 -27.77 0.69
CA LEU A 195 6.76 -29.21 0.44
C LEU A 195 5.43 -29.71 -0.13
N PRO A 196 5.43 -30.64 -1.10
CA PRO A 196 4.22 -31.06 -1.81
C PRO A 196 3.05 -31.45 -0.89
N GLU A 197 3.33 -32.17 0.19
CA GLU A 197 2.33 -32.67 1.13
C GLU A 197 1.66 -31.53 1.93
N PHE A 198 2.43 -30.49 2.27
CA PHE A 198 1.93 -29.31 2.97
C PHE A 198 1.26 -28.34 2.00
N ALA A 199 1.85 -28.13 0.83
CA ALA A 199 1.38 -27.19 -0.18
C ALA A 199 -0.05 -27.50 -0.64
N VAL A 200 -0.39 -28.79 -0.77
CA VAL A 200 -1.75 -29.24 -1.11
C VAL A 200 -2.78 -28.77 -0.07
N LEU A 201 -2.44 -28.85 1.21
CA LEU A 201 -3.33 -28.44 2.31
C LEU A 201 -3.37 -26.91 2.47
N VAL A 202 -2.20 -26.25 2.41
CA VAL A 202 -2.10 -24.79 2.52
C VAL A 202 -2.85 -24.10 1.39
N LYS A 203 -2.69 -24.59 0.14
CA LYS A 203 -3.31 -24.04 -1.08
C LYS A 203 -4.70 -24.62 -1.38
N ALA A 204 -5.27 -25.44 -0.49
CA ALA A 204 -6.59 -26.03 -0.70
C ALA A 204 -7.66 -24.95 -0.96
N GLY A 205 -8.69 -25.28 -1.74
CA GLY A 205 -9.82 -24.36 -1.97
C GLY A 205 -10.55 -23.97 -0.67
N ARG A 206 -11.43 -22.97 -0.77
CA ARG A 206 -12.28 -22.55 0.36
C ARG A 206 -13.28 -23.62 0.79
N ASP A 207 -13.64 -24.53 -0.13
CA ASP A 207 -14.66 -25.56 0.09
C ASP A 207 -14.17 -26.68 1.02
N ARG A 208 -12.87 -26.72 1.32
CA ARG A 208 -12.26 -27.68 2.23
C ARG A 208 -11.87 -26.98 3.54
N THR A 209 -12.58 -27.32 4.61
CA THR A 209 -12.16 -26.98 5.97
C THR A 209 -10.89 -27.76 6.31
N ILE A 210 -9.81 -27.05 6.63
CA ILE A 210 -8.53 -27.63 7.03
C ILE A 210 -8.35 -27.35 8.53
N THR A 211 -8.01 -28.39 9.27
CA THR A 211 -7.74 -28.37 10.71
C THR A 211 -6.28 -28.76 10.99
N PRO A 212 -5.75 -28.50 12.19
CA PRO A 212 -4.41 -28.94 12.56
C PRO A 212 -4.20 -30.46 12.42
N ALA A 213 -5.24 -31.27 12.64
CA ALA A 213 -5.19 -32.72 12.51
C ALA A 213 -4.86 -33.19 11.08
N ASP A 214 -5.28 -32.42 10.06
CA ASP A 214 -4.99 -32.73 8.65
C ASP A 214 -3.49 -32.68 8.33
N PHE A 215 -2.71 -31.93 9.12
CA PHE A 215 -1.26 -31.81 8.92
C PHE A 215 -0.45 -32.91 9.62
N VAL A 216 -1.03 -33.67 10.56
CA VAL A 216 -0.31 -34.71 11.32
C VAL A 216 0.37 -35.73 10.39
N PRO A 217 -0.31 -36.29 9.36
CA PRO A 217 0.34 -37.21 8.42
C PRO A 217 1.48 -36.57 7.62
N CYS A 218 1.46 -35.26 7.41
CA CYS A 218 2.54 -34.54 6.74
C CYS A 218 3.78 -34.46 7.64
N PHE A 219 3.60 -34.25 8.95
CA PHE A 219 4.70 -34.25 9.91
C PHE A 219 5.35 -35.63 10.12
N ASP A 220 4.57 -36.72 10.00
CA ASP A 220 5.12 -38.08 10.05
C ASP A 220 6.04 -38.38 8.85
N ARG A 221 5.79 -37.74 7.70
CA ARG A 221 6.64 -37.86 6.50
C ARG A 221 7.71 -36.77 6.38
N LEU A 222 7.67 -35.74 7.23
CA LEU A 222 8.49 -34.53 7.08
C LEU A 222 9.98 -34.84 6.92
N ALA A 223 10.55 -35.73 7.74
CA ALA A 223 11.97 -36.07 7.66
C ALA A 223 12.36 -36.63 6.28
N ALA A 224 11.56 -37.55 5.72
CA ALA A 224 11.78 -38.13 4.40
C ALA A 224 11.61 -37.07 3.29
N SER A 225 10.56 -36.25 3.38
CA SER A 225 10.30 -35.17 2.41
C SER A 225 11.42 -34.13 2.40
N LEU A 226 11.99 -33.79 3.56
CA LEU A 226 13.14 -32.89 3.67
C LEU A 226 14.41 -33.45 3.03
N VAL A 227 14.73 -34.72 3.28
CA VAL A 227 15.89 -35.38 2.64
C VAL A 227 15.74 -35.35 1.12
N SER A 228 14.57 -35.72 0.61
CA SER A 228 14.27 -35.70 -0.82
C SER A 228 14.41 -34.29 -1.43
N ALA A 229 13.81 -33.28 -0.79
CA ALA A 229 13.88 -31.89 -1.24
C ALA A 229 15.32 -31.33 -1.24
N TYR A 230 16.11 -31.70 -0.23
CA TYR A 230 17.51 -31.33 -0.13
C TYR A 230 18.36 -31.99 -1.20
N GLU A 231 18.22 -33.28 -1.44
CA GLU A 231 18.97 -33.97 -2.50
C GLU A 231 18.60 -33.46 -3.90
N ALA A 232 17.32 -33.15 -4.14
CA ALA A 232 16.90 -32.51 -5.39
C ALA A 232 17.55 -31.13 -5.58
N THR A 233 17.56 -30.30 -4.53
CA THR A 233 18.19 -28.97 -4.57
C THR A 233 19.71 -29.07 -4.76
N ARG A 234 20.36 -30.00 -4.05
CA ARG A 234 21.80 -30.27 -4.16
C ARG A 234 22.17 -30.73 -5.56
N THR A 235 21.39 -31.64 -6.14
CA THR A 235 21.58 -32.14 -7.51
C THR A 235 21.47 -31.00 -8.52
N ARG A 236 20.42 -30.17 -8.41
CA ARG A 236 20.22 -29.00 -9.27
C ARG A 236 21.38 -28.00 -9.19
N LEU A 237 21.86 -27.70 -7.99
CA LEU A 237 23.02 -26.82 -7.81
C LEU A 237 24.30 -27.42 -8.39
N ARG A 238 24.54 -28.72 -8.17
CA ARG A 238 25.67 -29.42 -8.76
C ARG A 238 25.66 -29.34 -10.28
N THR A 239 24.51 -29.59 -10.91
CA THR A 239 24.36 -29.45 -12.38
C THR A 239 24.67 -28.03 -12.86
N ARG A 240 24.20 -26.99 -12.14
CA ARG A 240 24.49 -25.59 -12.49
C ARG A 240 25.96 -25.23 -12.34
N VAL A 241 26.62 -25.70 -11.27
CA VAL A 241 28.05 -25.45 -11.04
C VAL A 241 28.89 -26.12 -12.12
N LEU A 242 28.58 -27.37 -12.49
CA LEU A 242 29.28 -28.07 -13.56
C LEU A 242 29.09 -27.38 -14.92
N ALA A 243 27.86 -27.01 -15.27
CA ALA A 243 27.58 -26.29 -16.51
C ALA A 243 28.29 -24.91 -16.58
N ALA A 244 28.40 -24.21 -15.44
CA ALA A 244 29.13 -22.95 -15.37
C ALA A 244 30.64 -23.14 -15.54
N ASN A 245 31.21 -24.20 -14.95
CA ASN A 245 32.63 -24.51 -15.10
C ASN A 245 32.97 -24.87 -16.56
N ASP A 246 32.16 -25.69 -17.22
CA ASP A 246 32.38 -26.05 -18.62
C ASP A 246 32.38 -24.81 -19.54
N SER A 247 31.60 -23.77 -19.20
CA SER A 247 31.57 -22.50 -19.94
C SER A 247 32.72 -21.54 -19.64
N LEU A 248 33.45 -21.71 -18.52
CA LEU A 248 34.55 -20.82 -18.11
C LEU A 248 35.92 -21.30 -18.59
N PHE A 249 36.08 -22.59 -18.89
CA PHE A 249 37.34 -23.17 -19.36
C PHE A 249 37.62 -22.92 -20.86
N ASP A 250 36.72 -22.25 -21.58
CA ASP A 250 36.91 -21.89 -23.01
C ASP A 250 37.28 -20.41 -23.21
N SER A 251 37.49 -19.65 -22.13
CA SER A 251 37.93 -18.24 -22.20
C SER A 251 39.35 -18.07 -21.65
N ASP A 252 40.23 -17.65 -22.54
CA ASP A 252 41.67 -17.39 -22.48
C ASP A 252 42.11 -16.35 -21.42
N LEU A 253 41.71 -16.52 -20.16
CA LEU A 253 42.02 -15.60 -19.05
C LEU A 253 43.21 -16.09 -18.22
N THR A 254 44.37 -16.18 -18.86
CA THR A 254 45.67 -16.23 -18.16
C THR A 254 46.12 -14.82 -17.78
N GLN A 255 45.60 -14.25 -16.69
CA GLN A 255 46.30 -13.23 -15.86
C GLN A 255 45.35 -12.63 -14.81
N THR A 256 45.44 -13.08 -13.56
CA THR A 256 45.44 -12.23 -12.34
C THR A 256 45.84 -13.06 -11.11
N GLN A 257 46.43 -12.40 -10.11
CA GLN A 257 47.16 -12.97 -8.97
C GLN A 257 46.31 -13.82 -7.99
N PRO A 258 46.90 -14.85 -7.34
CA PRO A 258 46.24 -15.77 -6.39
C PRO A 258 46.23 -15.26 -4.93
N PHE A 259 45.22 -15.62 -4.10
CA PHE A 259 45.08 -15.15 -2.69
C PHE A 259 44.82 -16.29 -1.69
N LYS A 260 45.77 -16.48 -0.76
CA LYS A 260 45.86 -17.63 0.17
C LYS A 260 44.89 -17.68 1.35
N ASP A 261 43.91 -16.77 1.39
CA ASP A 261 42.71 -16.89 2.23
C ASP A 261 41.64 -17.83 1.62
N LEU A 262 41.73 -18.14 0.30
CA LEU A 262 40.67 -18.84 -0.43
C LEU A 262 41.06 -20.18 -1.08
N GLU A 263 42.34 -20.57 -1.07
CA GLU A 263 42.84 -21.83 -1.69
C GLU A 263 42.18 -23.12 -1.14
N LEU A 264 41.44 -23.06 -0.03
CA LEU A 264 40.76 -24.21 0.59
C LEU A 264 39.25 -24.29 0.32
N ALA A 265 38.61 -23.22 -0.17
CA ALA A 265 37.19 -23.23 -0.46
C ALA A 265 36.94 -23.72 -1.89
N THR A 266 36.48 -24.96 -2.05
CA THR A 266 36.17 -25.55 -3.38
C THR A 266 35.00 -24.86 -4.09
N THR A 267 34.22 -24.04 -3.37
CA THR A 267 33.10 -23.22 -3.87
C THR A 267 32.81 -22.08 -2.90
N VAL A 268 32.57 -20.86 -3.41
CA VAL A 268 31.85 -19.79 -2.69
C VAL A 268 30.60 -19.46 -3.49
N PHE A 269 29.45 -19.37 -2.82
CA PHE A 269 28.19 -18.96 -3.44
C PHE A 269 27.77 -17.61 -2.88
N ARG A 270 27.14 -16.79 -3.72
CA ARG A 270 26.50 -15.54 -3.31
C ARG A 270 25.00 -15.65 -3.47
N CYS A 271 24.28 -15.30 -2.43
CA CYS A 271 22.84 -15.13 -2.54
C CYS A 271 22.51 -13.82 -3.27
N ILE A 272 21.72 -13.86 -4.34
CA ILE A 272 21.26 -12.66 -5.04
C ILE A 272 20.36 -11.80 -4.14
N GLY A 273 19.54 -12.45 -3.30
CA GLY A 273 18.49 -11.75 -2.55
C GLY A 273 19.03 -10.83 -1.45
N CYS A 274 20.16 -11.18 -0.84
CA CYS A 274 20.71 -10.40 0.29
C CYS A 274 22.24 -10.26 0.23
N GLU A 275 22.86 -10.62 -0.89
CA GLU A 275 24.29 -10.43 -1.14
C GLU A 275 25.23 -11.21 -0.20
N LEU A 276 24.70 -12.09 0.64
CA LEU A 276 25.50 -12.87 1.59
C LEU A 276 26.26 -13.99 0.86
N LEU A 277 27.55 -14.11 1.18
CA LEU A 277 28.38 -15.23 0.80
C LEU A 277 28.05 -16.43 1.69
N VAL A 278 27.83 -17.58 1.08
CA VAL A 278 27.52 -18.84 1.78
C VAL A 278 28.55 -19.89 1.40
N PHE A 279 29.03 -20.63 2.40
CA PHE A 279 30.15 -21.56 2.25
C PHE A 279 29.63 -23.01 2.34
N GLY A 280 29.58 -23.66 1.18
CA GLY A 280 29.16 -25.05 1.08
C GLY A 280 27.68 -25.30 1.40
N TRP A 281 27.31 -26.58 1.39
CA TRP A 281 25.91 -27.00 1.44
C TRP A 281 25.19 -26.64 2.74
N GLY A 282 25.90 -26.67 3.88
CA GLY A 282 25.34 -26.35 5.20
C GLY A 282 24.84 -24.91 5.30
N ASP A 283 25.59 -23.97 4.74
CA ASP A 283 25.21 -22.57 4.69
C ASP A 283 24.13 -22.34 3.66
N ILE A 284 24.25 -22.92 2.45
CA ILE A 284 23.22 -22.80 1.41
C ILE A 284 21.84 -23.26 1.90
N ARG A 285 21.77 -24.40 2.61
CA ARG A 285 20.49 -24.94 3.10
C ARG A 285 19.89 -24.15 4.26
N SER A 286 20.72 -23.53 5.09
CA SER A 286 20.27 -22.76 6.26
C SER A 286 20.02 -21.29 5.91
N HIS A 287 20.59 -20.84 4.78
CA HIS A 287 20.41 -19.51 4.25
C HIS A 287 18.99 -19.30 3.74
N CYS A 288 18.33 -18.28 4.27
CA CYS A 288 16.98 -17.92 3.90
C CYS A 288 16.95 -16.42 3.60
N CYS A 289 17.06 -16.06 2.32
CA CYS A 289 16.77 -14.70 1.90
C CYS A 289 15.25 -14.54 1.75
N ASN A 290 14.69 -13.45 2.28
CA ASN A 290 13.27 -13.11 2.14
C ASN A 290 12.84 -12.75 0.69
N GLY A 291 13.69 -13.01 -0.31
CA GLY A 291 13.51 -12.65 -1.71
C GLY A 291 12.54 -13.57 -2.44
N SER A 292 11.24 -13.36 -2.21
CA SER A 292 10.09 -13.85 -2.98
C SER A 292 9.89 -15.37 -3.04
N GLU A 293 8.62 -15.80 -3.06
CA GLU A 293 8.17 -17.18 -3.24
C GLU A 293 8.59 -17.82 -4.59
N GLN A 294 9.40 -17.15 -5.41
CA GLN A 294 9.94 -17.70 -6.64
C GLN A 294 11.12 -18.61 -6.33
N GLU A 295 10.92 -19.91 -6.61
CA GLU A 295 11.93 -20.96 -6.78
C GLU A 295 13.36 -20.49 -6.53
N LEU A 296 13.94 -20.81 -5.35
CA LEU A 296 15.37 -20.68 -5.02
C LEU A 296 16.22 -20.19 -6.20
N GLY A 297 16.14 -18.88 -6.43
CA GLY A 297 16.74 -18.20 -7.58
C GLY A 297 18.22 -18.02 -7.30
N LEU A 298 18.90 -19.10 -6.93
CA LEU A 298 20.35 -19.15 -6.84
C LEU A 298 20.87 -18.99 -8.26
N ARG A 299 21.19 -17.75 -8.67
CA ARG A 299 22.26 -17.55 -9.64
C ARG A 299 23.52 -17.94 -8.90
N VAL A 300 24.23 -18.90 -9.47
CA VAL A 300 25.64 -19.06 -9.18
C VAL A 300 26.34 -17.90 -9.87
N GLN A 301 26.82 -16.92 -9.11
CA GLN A 301 27.83 -15.98 -9.57
C GLN A 301 29.16 -16.43 -8.98
N CYS A 302 30.11 -16.77 -9.84
CA CYS A 302 31.48 -17.07 -9.45
C CYS A 302 32.25 -15.76 -9.24
N PHE A 303 33.17 -15.72 -8.29
CA PHE A 303 34.00 -14.57 -7.97
C PHE A 303 35.45 -14.91 -8.24
N ASP A 304 36.25 -13.93 -8.64
CA ASP A 304 37.70 -14.04 -8.59
C ASP A 304 38.23 -13.68 -7.19
N GLU A 305 39.52 -13.87 -7.00
CA GLU A 305 40.18 -13.74 -5.70
C GLU A 305 40.36 -12.28 -5.22
N THR A 306 39.97 -11.27 -6.02
CA THR A 306 39.97 -9.85 -5.60
C THR A 306 38.66 -9.42 -4.90
N GLY A 307 37.62 -10.26 -4.98
CA GLY A 307 36.35 -10.06 -4.26
C GLY A 307 35.53 -8.84 -4.71
N GLU A 308 35.83 -8.24 -5.87
CA GLU A 308 35.34 -6.89 -6.20
C GLU A 308 34.33 -6.85 -7.37
N PRO A 309 33.00 -7.01 -7.11
CA PRO A 309 31.95 -6.85 -8.11
C PRO A 309 31.60 -5.39 -8.43
N LEU A 310 32.33 -4.40 -7.88
CA LEU A 310 32.24 -2.97 -8.17
C LEU A 310 32.11 -2.08 -6.90
N THR A 311 31.90 -2.67 -5.71
CA THR A 311 32.29 -2.13 -4.39
C THR A 311 32.13 -3.19 -3.29
N THR A 312 33.20 -3.86 -2.85
CA THR A 312 33.18 -4.88 -1.76
C THR A 312 34.59 -5.03 -1.14
N SER A 313 34.70 -5.56 0.09
CA SER A 313 36.01 -5.92 0.68
C SER A 313 35.92 -7.02 1.76
N LEU A 314 37.02 -7.77 1.92
CA LEU A 314 37.12 -8.94 2.82
C LEU A 314 37.02 -8.70 4.35
N PRO A 315 37.51 -7.60 4.98
CA PRO A 315 37.86 -7.62 6.42
C PRO A 315 36.77 -8.05 7.42
N GLY A 316 35.49 -7.73 7.16
CA GLY A 316 34.37 -8.17 8.01
C GLY A 316 34.13 -9.69 8.01
N MET A 317 34.64 -10.41 6.98
CA MET A 317 34.49 -11.86 6.84
C MET A 317 35.36 -12.64 7.84
N LEU A 318 36.56 -12.13 8.16
CA LEU A 318 37.44 -12.78 9.14
C LEU A 318 36.85 -12.68 10.55
N ASN A 319 36.31 -11.51 10.91
CA ASN A 319 35.64 -11.32 12.21
C ASN A 319 34.39 -12.19 12.35
N PHE A 320 33.62 -12.37 11.28
CA PHE A 320 32.45 -13.23 11.29
C PHE A 320 32.81 -14.71 11.45
N ARG A 321 33.86 -15.20 10.76
CA ARG A 321 34.37 -16.58 10.93
C ARG A 321 34.91 -16.83 12.34
N ILE A 322 35.65 -15.88 12.91
CA ILE A 322 36.16 -16.01 14.28
C ILE A 322 35.00 -16.07 15.28
N HIS A 323 33.96 -15.24 15.11
CA HIS A 323 32.75 -15.30 15.93
C HIS A 323 31.94 -16.59 15.76
N ALA A 324 31.79 -17.09 14.53
CA ALA A 324 31.05 -18.33 14.25
C ALA A 324 31.72 -19.57 14.85
N LEU A 325 33.04 -19.51 15.09
CA LEU A 325 33.83 -20.53 15.79
C LEU A 325 33.86 -20.33 17.31
N GLY A 326 33.11 -19.36 17.85
CA GLY A 326 33.06 -19.06 19.29
C GLY A 326 34.31 -18.37 19.82
N MET A 327 35.14 -17.83 18.94
CA MET A 327 36.40 -17.16 19.26
C MET A 327 36.21 -15.63 19.20
N ASP A 328 37.06 -14.87 19.89
CA ASP A 328 36.99 -13.40 19.89
C ASP A 328 37.94 -12.81 18.83
N PRO A 329 37.44 -12.10 17.81
CA PRO A 329 38.25 -11.56 16.72
C PRO A 329 39.34 -10.58 17.16
N LYS A 330 39.24 -9.99 18.35
CA LYS A 330 40.26 -9.06 18.85
C LYS A 330 41.45 -9.76 19.51
N THR A 331 41.25 -11.00 19.96
CA THR A 331 42.23 -11.73 20.77
C THR A 331 42.70 -13.03 20.10
N THR A 332 41.95 -13.52 19.12
CA THR A 332 42.29 -14.74 18.37
C THR A 332 43.51 -14.50 17.49
N THR A 333 44.56 -15.24 17.75
CA THR A 333 45.84 -15.14 17.04
C THR A 333 45.85 -16.03 15.80
N THR A 334 46.70 -15.70 14.83
CA THR A 334 46.91 -16.51 13.62
C THR A 334 47.41 -17.93 13.93
N ALA A 335 48.11 -18.11 15.07
CA ALA A 335 48.55 -19.42 15.55
C ALA A 335 47.37 -20.30 16.04
N GLU A 336 46.40 -19.72 16.74
CA GLU A 336 45.18 -20.42 17.18
C GLU A 336 44.29 -20.84 15.99
N LEU A 337 44.21 -19.98 14.97
CA LEU A 337 43.52 -20.32 13.71
C LEU A 337 44.21 -21.48 12.98
N GLY A 338 45.55 -21.50 12.90
CA GLY A 338 46.32 -22.58 12.28
C GLY A 338 46.40 -23.89 13.11
N ALA A 339 46.11 -23.82 14.41
CA ALA A 339 46.04 -24.97 15.31
C ALA A 339 44.78 -25.83 15.12
N ASN A 340 43.72 -25.26 14.52
CA ASN A 340 42.51 -25.98 14.17
C ASN A 340 42.74 -26.82 12.90
N PRO A 341 42.60 -28.17 12.97
CA PRO A 341 42.86 -29.05 11.83
C PRO A 341 41.98 -28.77 10.59
N ASP A 342 40.84 -28.10 10.75
CA ASP A 342 39.97 -27.69 9.65
C ASP A 342 40.52 -26.49 8.82
N LEU A 343 41.60 -25.82 9.25
CA LEU A 343 42.08 -24.54 8.68
C LEU A 343 43.59 -24.58 8.33
N ARG A 344 44.01 -25.39 7.34
CA ARG A 344 45.45 -25.69 7.12
C ARG A 344 45.96 -25.67 5.68
N LEU A 345 47.13 -25.03 5.50
CA LEU A 345 47.88 -24.94 4.24
C LEU A 345 49.41 -24.90 4.50
N LYS A 346 50.22 -24.59 3.48
CA LYS A 346 51.71 -24.57 3.54
C LYS A 346 52.28 -23.33 2.83
N ASN A 347 53.36 -22.76 3.34
CA ASN A 347 53.89 -21.47 2.85
C ASN A 347 55.11 -21.59 1.93
N ALA A 348 55.08 -20.84 0.82
CA ALA A 348 56.24 -20.43 0.04
C ALA A 348 56.06 -18.98 -0.47
N GLY A 349 56.88 -18.06 0.07
CA GLY A 349 57.64 -17.00 -0.63
C GLY A 349 56.96 -15.79 -1.31
N ALA A 350 57.23 -14.59 -0.72
CA ALA A 350 57.55 -13.27 -1.36
C ALA A 350 56.46 -12.49 -2.14
N ARG A 351 56.45 -11.15 -2.34
CA ARG A 351 57.10 -9.90 -1.85
C ARG A 351 56.22 -8.71 -2.38
N ARG A 352 56.30 -7.51 -1.76
CA ARG A 352 55.43 -6.31 -1.98
C ARG A 352 55.86 -5.40 -3.16
N HIS A 353 54.94 -4.61 -3.72
CA HIS A 353 55.12 -3.17 -4.04
C HIS A 353 53.78 -2.40 -4.20
N HIS A 354 53.81 -1.11 -3.86
CA HIS A 354 52.70 -0.15 -3.74
C HIS A 354 52.36 0.61 -5.04
N ARG A 355 51.06 0.82 -5.32
CA ARG A 355 50.45 2.04 -5.91
C ARG A 355 48.93 2.01 -5.76
N ASP A 356 48.31 3.18 -6.00
CA ASP A 356 46.97 3.58 -5.55
C ASP A 356 46.58 4.93 -6.22
N ALA A 357 45.29 5.15 -6.54
CA ALA A 357 44.66 6.44 -6.88
C ALA A 357 43.11 6.35 -6.88
N MET A 358 42.42 7.34 -6.30
CA MET A 358 40.94 7.48 -6.24
C MET A 358 40.35 8.23 -7.45
N ARG A 359 39.12 7.88 -7.86
CA ARG A 359 38.22 8.69 -8.73
C ARG A 359 36.77 8.62 -8.23
N VAL A 360 36.07 9.75 -8.32
CA VAL A 360 34.63 9.91 -8.04
C VAL A 360 33.82 9.55 -9.29
N ILE A 361 32.75 8.76 -9.14
CA ILE A 361 31.82 8.41 -10.23
C ILE A 361 30.42 8.93 -9.88
N SER A 362 29.82 9.66 -10.81
CA SER A 362 28.42 10.09 -10.82
C SER A 362 27.67 9.23 -11.83
N ALA A 363 26.47 8.75 -11.48
CA ALA A 363 25.61 8.01 -12.39
C ALA A 363 24.18 8.57 -12.39
N CYS A 364 23.62 8.74 -13.59
CA CYS A 364 22.24 9.14 -13.81
C CYS A 364 21.39 7.93 -14.18
N TRP A 365 20.16 7.88 -13.67
CA TRP A 365 19.16 6.92 -14.11
C TRP A 365 18.04 7.60 -14.92
N ARG A 366 17.50 6.85 -15.88
CA ARG A 366 16.26 7.15 -16.61
C ARG A 366 15.42 5.89 -16.63
N VAL A 367 14.11 6.03 -16.46
CA VAL A 367 13.14 4.96 -16.74
C VAL A 367 11.98 5.56 -17.53
N THR A 368 11.56 4.87 -18.60
CA THR A 368 10.36 5.21 -19.36
C THR A 368 9.34 4.10 -19.27
N TRP A 369 8.05 4.47 -19.20
CA TRP A 369 6.96 3.52 -19.33
C TRP A 369 5.74 4.15 -20.01
N PRO A 370 5.01 3.40 -20.84
CA PRO A 370 3.82 3.89 -21.53
C PRO A 370 2.57 3.80 -20.65
N ARG A 371 1.70 4.83 -20.73
CA ARG A 371 0.34 4.82 -20.17
C ARG A 371 -0.58 5.69 -21.04
N ASP A 372 -1.74 5.18 -21.41
CA ASP A 372 -2.77 5.90 -22.20
C ASP A 372 -2.24 6.51 -23.51
N GLY A 373 -1.39 5.78 -24.22
CA GLY A 373 -0.81 6.21 -25.50
C GLY A 373 0.22 7.34 -25.38
N ARG A 374 0.68 7.66 -24.16
CA ARG A 374 1.76 8.63 -23.91
C ARG A 374 2.89 7.99 -23.13
N GLU A 375 4.12 8.38 -23.45
CA GLU A 375 5.34 7.90 -22.79
C GLU A 375 5.71 8.85 -21.64
N TYR A 376 5.91 8.30 -20.45
CA TYR A 376 6.29 9.07 -19.27
C TYR A 376 7.73 8.74 -18.90
N ILE A 377 8.50 9.78 -18.56
CA ILE A 377 9.93 9.69 -18.28
C ILE A 377 10.19 10.20 -16.87
N SER A 378 10.90 9.40 -16.07
CA SER A 378 11.47 9.85 -14.80
C SER A 378 12.99 9.75 -14.85
N THR A 379 13.67 10.76 -14.33
CA THR A 379 15.15 10.82 -14.25
C THR A 379 15.61 11.32 -12.91
N GLY A 380 16.75 10.84 -12.43
CA GLY A 380 17.40 11.33 -11.22
C GLY A 380 18.90 11.11 -11.21
N THR A 381 19.57 11.85 -10.33
CA THR A 381 21.01 11.82 -10.05
C THR A 381 21.23 11.54 -8.58
N PHE A 382 22.19 10.67 -8.25
CA PHE A 382 22.66 10.51 -6.87
C PHE A 382 24.08 11.06 -6.75
N GLN A 383 24.34 11.87 -5.72
CA GLN A 383 25.68 12.29 -5.32
C GLN A 383 25.92 11.83 -3.89
N MET A 384 27.02 11.13 -3.66
CA MET A 384 27.44 10.67 -2.34
C MET A 384 28.45 11.68 -1.76
N TRP A 385 28.18 12.20 -0.56
CA TRP A 385 29.10 13.06 0.20
C TRP A 385 29.67 12.26 1.37
N GLU A 386 30.99 12.24 1.54
CA GLU A 386 31.63 11.75 2.77
C GLU A 386 31.69 12.86 3.82
N MET A 387 31.16 12.59 5.02
CA MET A 387 31.39 13.38 6.22
C MET A 387 32.75 13.05 6.83
N TRP A 388 33.64 14.04 6.94
CA TRP A 388 34.87 13.96 7.72
C TRP A 388 34.58 14.03 9.23
N LYS A 389 35.21 13.15 10.02
CA LYS A 389 35.43 13.37 11.47
C LYS A 389 36.82 13.98 11.67
N ILE A 390 36.88 15.12 12.38
CA ILE A 390 38.09 15.79 12.88
C ILE A 390 38.62 15.04 14.13
N PRO A 391 39.94 14.98 14.38
CA PRO A 391 40.54 14.08 15.37
C PRO A 391 40.48 14.58 16.83
N THR A 392 40.55 13.62 17.74
CA THR A 392 40.76 13.79 19.19
C THR A 392 42.10 14.49 19.49
N ARG A 393 42.06 15.56 20.31
CA ARG A 393 43.24 16.17 20.93
C ARG A 393 43.51 15.55 22.31
N HIS A 394 44.80 15.36 22.59
CA HIS A 394 45.40 15.16 23.90
C HIS A 394 45.02 16.24 24.93
N ILE A 395 44.89 15.84 26.20
CA ILE A 395 45.27 16.66 27.36
C ILE A 395 46.11 15.78 28.32
N ARG A 396 47.29 16.31 28.68
CA ARG A 396 48.17 15.89 29.80
C ARG A 396 47.82 16.69 31.07
N GLY A 397 48.08 16.11 32.24
CA GLY A 397 48.20 16.77 33.56
C GLY A 397 46.86 16.89 34.29
N LEU A 398 46.71 16.51 35.57
CA LEU A 398 47.63 16.37 36.71
C LEU A 398 47.62 14.96 37.30
#